data_AF-B4Q755-F1
#
_entry.id   AF-B4Q755-F1
#
_cell.length_a   1.000
_cell.length_b   1.000
_cell.length_c   1.000
_cell.angle_alpha   90.00
_cell.angle_beta   90.00
_cell.angle_gamma   90.00
#
_symmetry.space_group_name_H-M   'P 1'
#
loop_
_entity.id
_entity.type
_entity.pdbx_description
1 polymer ?
#
loop_
_entity_poly.entity_id
_entity_poly.type
_entity_poly.pdbx_seq_one_letter_code
_entity_poly.pdbx_strand_id
1 'polypeptide(L)'
;MGCHDFETTWTDLAKSFKSKENICFAELNCKFAKTICNDYELRYEPNLIWLENGEEVQQYDGDLTSPGIKIFVREMIKRNETNKSAAERPYFHTKPIILFGWFLFAGDVISYFA
;
A
#
# COMPACT_ATOMS: atom_id res chain seq x y z
N MET A 1 -0.15 25.07 -13.55
CA MET A 1 -1.55 24.62 -13.66
C MET A 1 -2.19 24.82 -12.30
N GLY A 2 -3.30 25.55 -12.20
CA GLY A 2 -3.97 25.81 -10.92
C GLY A 2 -5.10 24.81 -10.63
N CYS A 3 -5.71 24.88 -9.44
CA CYS A 3 -6.82 24.01 -9.04
C CYS A 3 -8.01 24.05 -10.03
N HIS A 4 -8.38 25.25 -10.52
CA HIS A 4 -9.49 25.40 -11.47
C HIS A 4 -9.21 24.64 -12.79
N ASP A 5 -8.00 24.72 -13.31
CA ASP A 5 -7.64 24.01 -14.56
C ASP A 5 -7.57 22.50 -14.33
N PHE A 6 -7.20 22.08 -13.12
CA PHE A 6 -6.98 20.69 -12.77
C PHE A 6 -8.29 19.92 -12.45
N GLU A 7 -9.35 20.62 -12.07
CA GLU A 7 -10.64 20.03 -11.67
C GLU A 7 -11.19 19.01 -12.69
N THR A 8 -11.20 19.36 -13.97
CA THR A 8 -11.65 18.44 -15.03
C THR A 8 -10.77 17.18 -15.12
N THR A 9 -9.45 17.35 -15.01
CA THR A 9 -8.49 16.24 -15.05
C THR A 9 -8.73 15.28 -13.89
N TRP A 10 -8.95 15.82 -12.69
CA TRP A 10 -9.16 15.03 -11.48
C TRP A 10 -10.50 14.29 -11.49
N THR A 11 -11.59 14.97 -11.85
CA THR A 11 -12.93 14.36 -11.93
C THR A 11 -13.00 13.24 -12.97
N ASP A 12 -12.38 13.41 -14.14
CA ASP A 12 -12.32 12.36 -15.17
C ASP A 12 -11.42 11.18 -14.75
N LEU A 13 -10.35 11.46 -14.00
CA LEU A 13 -9.51 10.42 -13.42
C LEU A 13 -10.30 9.60 -12.40
N ALA A 14 -11.00 10.24 -11.47
CA ALA A 14 -11.87 9.56 -10.50
C ALA A 14 -12.94 8.69 -11.20
N LYS A 15 -13.57 9.19 -12.26
CA LYS A 15 -14.53 8.40 -13.08
C LYS A 15 -13.89 7.14 -13.66
N SER A 16 -12.64 7.23 -14.12
CA SER A 16 -11.93 6.09 -14.72
C SER A 16 -11.62 4.95 -13.74
N PHE A 17 -11.65 5.23 -12.43
CA PHE A 17 -11.42 4.26 -11.36
C PHE A 17 -12.68 3.84 -10.61
N LYS A 18 -13.89 4.30 -11.02
CA LYS A 18 -15.15 3.98 -10.33
C LYS A 18 -15.43 2.49 -10.14
N SER A 19 -14.90 1.63 -11.01
CA SER A 19 -15.08 0.17 -10.92
C SER A 19 -14.09 -0.52 -9.95
N LYS A 20 -13.23 0.23 -9.27
CA LYS A 20 -12.25 -0.29 -8.30
C LYS A 20 -12.77 -0.06 -6.89
N GLU A 21 -13.06 -1.15 -6.17
CA GLU A 21 -13.72 -1.10 -4.86
C GLU A 21 -12.85 -0.52 -3.73
N ASN A 22 -11.52 -0.53 -3.88
CA ASN A 22 -10.58 -0.19 -2.81
C ASN A 22 -9.83 1.13 -3.03
N ILE A 23 -10.37 2.04 -3.83
CA ILE A 23 -9.77 3.36 -4.05
C ILE A 23 -10.84 4.45 -4.01
N CYS A 24 -10.54 5.52 -3.27
CA CYS A 24 -11.37 6.71 -3.21
C CYS A 24 -10.55 7.92 -3.68
N PHE A 25 -11.20 8.79 -4.45
CA PHE A 25 -10.66 10.09 -4.82
C PHE A 25 -11.39 11.14 -4.00
N ALA A 26 -10.64 11.99 -3.31
CA ALA A 26 -11.17 13.03 -2.46
C ALA A 26 -10.51 14.37 -2.81
N GLU A 27 -11.28 15.43 -2.64
CA GLU A 27 -10.83 16.81 -2.79
C GLU A 27 -11.20 17.56 -1.51
N LEU A 28 -10.37 18.52 -1.12
CA LEU A 28 -10.63 19.36 0.03
C LEU A 28 -10.18 20.79 -0.28
N ASN A 29 -10.85 21.76 0.33
CA ASN A 29 -10.51 23.16 0.20
C ASN A 29 -9.81 23.65 1.47
N CYS A 30 -8.52 23.95 1.39
CA CYS A 30 -7.71 24.37 2.54
C CYS A 30 -8.14 25.70 3.17
N LYS A 31 -8.94 26.52 2.49
CA LYS A 31 -9.55 27.71 3.12
C LYS A 31 -10.51 27.34 4.24
N PHE A 32 -11.23 26.22 4.08
CA PHE A 32 -12.23 25.73 5.04
C PHE A 32 -11.71 24.59 5.92
N ALA A 33 -10.77 23.78 5.42
CA ALA A 33 -10.21 22.61 6.10
C ALA A 33 -8.77 22.82 6.60
N LYS A 34 -8.49 23.98 7.22
CA LYS A 34 -7.12 24.38 7.60
C LYS A 34 -6.37 23.35 8.46
N THR A 35 -7.03 22.77 9.45
CA THR A 35 -6.41 21.76 10.34
C THR A 35 -5.92 20.57 9.54
N ILE A 36 -6.78 19.99 8.70
CA ILE A 36 -6.43 18.83 7.86
C ILE A 36 -5.25 19.17 6.93
N CYS A 37 -5.27 20.35 6.29
CA CYS A 37 -4.16 20.74 5.42
C CYS A 37 -2.84 20.95 6.17
N ASN A 38 -2.88 21.45 7.40
CA ASN A 38 -1.69 21.58 8.22
C ASN A 38 -1.15 20.23 8.68
N ASP A 39 -2.05 19.32 9.08
CA ASP A 39 -1.68 17.97 9.57
C ASP A 39 -0.99 17.15 8.48
N TYR A 40 -1.42 17.28 7.22
CA TYR A 40 -0.78 16.66 6.04
C TYR A 40 0.22 17.58 5.33
N GLU A 41 0.63 18.69 5.96
CA GLU A 41 1.62 19.63 5.42
C GLU A 41 1.37 20.09 3.95
N LEU A 42 0.10 20.29 3.58
CA LEU A 42 -0.30 20.73 2.23
C LEU A 42 -0.03 22.23 2.05
N ARG A 43 1.18 22.57 1.60
CA ARG A 43 1.65 23.98 1.50
C ARG A 43 1.40 24.66 0.15
N TYR A 44 1.10 23.91 -0.90
CA TYR A 44 0.86 24.44 -2.25
C TYR A 44 -0.34 23.76 -2.90
N GLU A 45 -0.86 24.37 -3.96
CA GLU A 45 -2.08 23.94 -4.62
C GLU A 45 -1.89 23.84 -6.15
N PRO A 46 -2.41 22.78 -6.80
CA PRO A 46 -2.91 21.55 -6.19
C PRO A 46 -1.75 20.68 -5.64
N ASN A 47 -1.97 19.99 -4.53
CA ASN A 47 -1.05 19.00 -3.95
C ASN A 47 -1.79 17.66 -3.83
N LEU A 48 -1.13 16.57 -4.22
CA LEU A 48 -1.72 15.24 -4.27
C LEU A 48 -0.95 14.32 -3.33
N ILE A 49 -1.68 13.66 -2.43
CA ILE A 49 -1.13 12.68 -1.49
C ILE A 49 -1.90 11.38 -1.60
N TRP A 50 -1.20 10.27 -1.38
CA TRP A 50 -1.80 8.94 -1.24
C TRP A 50 -1.92 8.61 0.24
N LEU A 51 -3.16 8.37 0.67
CA LEU A 51 -3.49 8.00 2.04
C LEU A 51 -3.87 6.52 2.12
N GLU A 52 -3.40 5.84 3.16
CA GLU A 52 -3.86 4.50 3.54
C GLU A 52 -4.28 4.52 5.01
N ASN A 53 -5.52 4.11 5.30
CA ASN A 53 -6.07 4.10 6.67
C ASN A 53 -5.94 5.45 7.43
N GLY A 54 -5.93 6.57 6.70
CA GLY A 54 -5.81 7.91 7.29
C GLY A 54 -4.38 8.38 7.53
N GLU A 55 -3.37 7.60 7.13
CA GLU A 55 -1.96 8.00 7.18
C GLU A 55 -1.45 8.33 5.78
N GLU A 56 -0.61 9.35 5.68
CA GLU A 56 0.08 9.66 4.43
C GLU A 56 1.19 8.64 4.17
N VAL A 57 1.08 7.95 3.03
CA VAL A 57 2.08 6.97 2.59
C VAL A 57 3.02 7.58 1.56
N GLN A 58 2.50 8.42 0.66
CA GLN A 58 3.31 9.01 -0.40
C GLN A 58 2.71 10.29 -0.97
N GLN A 59 3.52 11.35 -1.02
CA GLN A 59 3.27 12.53 -1.82
C GLN A 59 3.53 12.28 -3.31
N TYR A 60 2.72 12.87 -4.19
CA TYR A 60 2.90 12.81 -5.64
C TYR A 60 3.56 14.09 -6.17
N ASP A 61 4.78 13.92 -6.69
CA ASP A 61 5.61 15.01 -7.24
C ASP A 61 5.71 14.98 -8.78
N GLY A 62 4.87 14.18 -9.43
CA GLY A 62 4.85 14.07 -10.89
C GLY A 62 4.08 15.21 -11.56
N ASP A 63 3.98 15.14 -12.89
CA ASP A 63 3.16 16.09 -13.64
C ASP A 63 1.67 15.92 -13.31
N LEU A 64 0.92 17.01 -13.36
CA LEU A 64 -0.50 17.00 -13.04
C LEU A 64 -1.37 16.58 -14.25
N THR A 65 -0.88 15.64 -15.07
CA THR A 65 -1.61 15.14 -16.24
C THR A 65 -2.36 13.84 -15.91
N SER A 66 -3.47 13.58 -16.61
CA SER A 66 -4.22 12.33 -16.44
C SER A 66 -3.34 11.08 -16.64
N PRO A 67 -2.44 10.99 -17.64
CA PRO A 67 -1.53 9.87 -17.79
C PRO A 67 -0.58 9.67 -16.59
N GLY A 68 0.07 10.73 -16.12
CA GLY A 68 1.04 10.66 -15.02
C GLY A 68 0.39 10.14 -13.73
N ILE A 69 -0.75 10.75 -13.35
CA ILE A 69 -1.48 10.36 -12.14
C ILE A 69 -2.05 8.94 -12.26
N LYS A 70 -2.52 8.52 -13.45
CA LYS A 70 -2.99 7.14 -13.67
C LYS A 70 -1.88 6.11 -13.51
N ILE A 71 -0.64 6.44 -13.86
CA ILE A 71 0.51 5.55 -13.63
C ILE A 71 0.75 5.44 -12.13
N PHE A 72 0.84 6.57 -11.44
CA PHE A 72 1.02 6.62 -9.98
C PHE A 72 -0.02 5.81 -9.22
N VAL A 73 -1.31 6.04 -9.49
CA VAL A 73 -2.42 5.31 -8.84
C VAL A 73 -2.28 3.79 -9.03
N ARG A 74 -1.94 3.33 -10.24
CA ARG A 74 -1.78 1.89 -10.50
C ARG A 74 -0.57 1.32 -9.76
N GLU A 75 0.51 2.08 -9.63
CA GLU A 75 1.67 1.65 -8.85
C GLU A 75 1.34 1.53 -7.37
N MET A 76 0.63 2.50 -6.80
CA MET A 76 0.21 2.46 -5.39
C MET A 76 -0.71 1.27 -5.10
N ILE A 77 -1.68 1.00 -5.97
CA ILE A 77 -2.55 -0.19 -5.86
C ILE A 77 -1.72 -1.48 -5.84
N LYS A 78 -0.77 -1.64 -6.79
CA LYS A 78 0.10 -2.82 -6.86
C LYS A 78 0.96 -3.00 -5.61
N ARG A 79 1.51 -1.89 -5.08
CA ARG A 79 2.30 -1.91 -3.84
C ARG A 79 1.46 -2.37 -2.65
N ASN A 80 0.23 -1.87 -2.53
CA ASN A 80 -0.68 -2.27 -1.46
C ASN A 80 -1.03 -3.78 -1.52
N GLU A 81 -1.32 -4.31 -2.71
CA GLU A 81 -1.53 -5.76 -2.91
C GLU A 81 -0.30 -6.61 -2.51
N THR A 82 0.90 -6.12 -2.84
CA THR A 82 2.15 -6.80 -2.48
C THR A 82 2.39 -6.78 -0.97
N ASN A 83 2.13 -5.66 -0.30
CA ASN A 83 2.27 -5.52 1.15
C ASN A 83 1.31 -6.43 1.90
N LYS A 84 0.06 -6.56 1.43
CA LYS A 84 -0.90 -7.53 1.96
C LYS A 84 -0.39 -8.95 1.81
N SER A 85 0.09 -9.32 0.62
CA SER A 85 0.67 -10.65 0.36
C SER A 85 1.90 -10.95 1.24
N ALA A 86 2.68 -9.94 1.59
CA ALA A 86 3.83 -10.06 2.49
C ALA A 86 3.40 -10.18 3.97
N ALA A 87 2.39 -9.43 4.40
CA ALA A 87 1.83 -9.48 5.74
C ALA A 87 1.00 -10.75 5.99
N GLU A 88 0.35 -11.29 4.95
CA GLU A 88 -0.44 -12.52 4.98
C GLU A 88 0.35 -13.79 4.75
N ARG A 89 1.68 -13.76 4.55
CA ARG A 89 2.45 -15.01 4.63
C ARG A 89 2.38 -15.50 6.08
N PRO A 90 1.60 -16.55 6.39
CA PRO A 90 1.84 -17.25 7.64
C PRO A 90 3.25 -17.81 7.50
N TYR A 91 3.94 -18.04 8.61
CA TYR A 91 5.17 -18.83 8.62
C TYR A 91 4.87 -20.25 8.11
N PHE A 92 4.71 -20.43 6.80
CA PHE A 92 4.67 -21.72 6.13
C PHE A 92 6.07 -21.98 5.61
N HIS A 93 6.94 -22.31 6.55
CA HIS A 93 7.99 -23.26 6.25
C HIS A 93 7.84 -24.44 7.20
N THR A 94 6.82 -25.25 6.99
CA THR A 94 7.07 -26.69 7.17
C THR A 94 8.16 -27.05 6.17
N LYS A 95 9.41 -27.19 6.66
CA LYS A 95 10.41 -27.96 5.92
C LYS A 95 9.88 -29.40 5.82
N PRO A 96 9.91 -30.01 4.62
CA PRO A 96 9.60 -31.41 4.49
C PRO A 96 10.60 -32.22 5.32
N ILE A 97 10.11 -33.30 5.89
CA ILE A 97 10.82 -34.31 6.66
C ILE A 97 11.91 -34.95 5.77
N ILE A 98 13.07 -34.31 5.55
CA ILE A 98 14.31 -34.97 5.08
C ILE A 98 15.48 -34.04 5.43
N LEU A 99 16.22 -34.34 6.50
CA LEU A 99 17.64 -34.02 6.75
C LEU A 99 17.91 -34.14 8.26
N PHE A 100 18.22 -35.35 8.72
CA PHE A 100 19.30 -35.66 9.67
C PHE A 100 19.22 -37.15 10.03
N GLY A 101 19.38 -38.00 9.01
CA GLY A 101 19.65 -39.42 9.18
C GLY A 101 21.08 -39.72 9.65
N TRP A 102 21.93 -38.72 9.91
CA TRP A 102 23.38 -38.91 10.16
C TRP A 102 23.91 -38.16 11.41
N PHE A 103 23.18 -38.23 12.53
CA PHE A 103 23.81 -38.14 13.86
C PHE A 103 23.41 -39.41 14.60
N LEU A 104 24.21 -40.48 14.46
CA LEU A 104 25.20 -40.83 15.48
C LEU A 104 24.58 -40.98 16.88
N PHE A 105 23.74 -42.00 17.07
CA PHE A 105 23.80 -42.83 18.27
C PHE A 105 23.69 -44.29 17.83
N ALA A 106 24.83 -44.82 17.36
CA ALA A 106 25.15 -46.20 17.67
C ALA A 106 25.37 -46.27 19.19
N GLY A 107 24.69 -47.18 19.88
CA GLY A 107 24.89 -47.43 21.31
C GLY A 107 23.66 -48.01 22.00
N ASP A 108 23.71 -49.30 22.24
CA ASP A 108 22.68 -50.20 22.76
C ASP A 108 22.14 -49.93 24.20
N VAL A 109 21.03 -50.63 24.50
CA VAL A 109 20.55 -51.18 25.80
C VAL A 109 19.40 -50.46 26.56
N ILE A 110 18.20 -51.06 26.39
CA ILE A 110 17.17 -51.47 27.38
C ILE A 110 16.93 -50.60 28.63
N SER A 111 15.69 -50.09 28.78
CA SER A 111 14.88 -50.28 30.01
C SER A 111 13.40 -49.92 29.81
N TYR A 112 12.55 -50.79 30.38
CA TYR A 112 11.09 -50.85 30.23
C TYR A 112 10.34 -49.76 31.01
N PHE A 113 9.11 -49.49 30.55
CA PHE A 113 8.04 -48.83 31.29
C PHE A 113 7.81 -49.48 32.66
N ALA A 114 7.70 -48.64 33.69
CA ALA A 114 6.91 -48.84 34.90
C ALA A 114 6.13 -47.54 35.16
#